data_AF-A0A3D9BQT5-F1
#
_entry.id   AF-A0A3D9BQT5-F1
#
_cell.length_a   1.000
_cell.length_b   1.000
_cell.length_c   1.000
_cell.angle_alpha   90.00
_cell.angle_beta   90.00
_cell.angle_gamma   90.00
#
_symmetry.space_group_name_H-M   'P 1'
#
loop_
_entity.id
_entity.type
_entity.pdbx_description
1 polymer ?
#
loop_
_entity_poly.entity_id
_entity_poly.type
_entity_poly.pdbx_seq_one_letter_code
_entity_poly.pdbx_strand_id
1 'polypeptide(L)' 'MKILTFLEVGGLGGLVAIIIGIIIVISLVVSLIISGIAKVIYEWNNDKKFTQKQFWQTMLISLLICGLISGFVCGGM' A
#
# COMPACT_ATOMS: atom_id res chain seq x y z
N MET A 1 -19.39 13.05 16.01
CA MET A 1 -19.26 14.50 15.77
C MET A 1 -18.00 14.91 15.00
N LYS A 2 -16.86 14.19 15.11
CA LYS A 2 -15.59 14.57 14.43
C LYS A 2 -15.56 14.33 12.90
N ILE A 3 -16.37 13.41 12.39
CA ILE A 3 -16.51 13.12 10.94
C ILE A 3 -17.32 14.22 10.21
N LEU A 4 -18.34 14.77 10.88
CA LEU A 4 -19.25 15.77 10.31
C LEU A 4 -18.53 17.11 10.09
N THR A 5 -17.66 17.51 11.02
CA THR A 5 -16.79 18.69 10.87
C THR A 5 -15.83 18.61 9.68
N PHE A 6 -15.48 17.40 9.21
CA PHE A 6 -14.61 17.25 8.04
C PHE A 6 -15.37 17.44 6.72
N LEU A 7 -16.64 17.01 6.68
CA LEU A 7 -17.53 17.25 5.54
C LEU A 7 -17.90 18.74 5.41
N GLU A 8 -17.94 19.45 6.54
CA GLU A 8 -18.32 20.87 6.64
C GLU A 8 -17.18 21.85 6.28
N VAL A 9 -15.91 21.47 6.50
CA VAL A 9 -14.73 22.34 6.27
C VAL A 9 -14.13 22.23 4.85
N GLY A 10 -14.46 21.21 4.07
CA GLY A 10 -13.84 20.98 2.75
C GLY A 10 -14.65 20.20 1.72
N GLY A 11 -15.93 19.93 1.98
CA GLY A 11 -16.80 19.18 1.08
C GLY A 11 -16.35 17.73 0.81
N LEU A 12 -17.04 17.08 -0.13
CA LEU A 12 -16.79 15.67 -0.52
C LEU A 12 -15.34 15.45 -1.00
N GLY A 13 -14.72 16.46 -1.61
CA GLY A 13 -13.35 16.40 -2.13
C GLY A 13 -12.28 16.29 -1.04
N GLY A 14 -12.41 17.04 0.06
CA GLY A 14 -11.49 16.95 1.19
C GLY A 14 -11.54 15.59 1.89
N LEU A 15 -12.73 15.02 2.02
CA LEU A 15 -12.92 13.68 2.57
C LEU A 15 -12.25 12.60 1.70
N VAL A 16 -12.45 12.68 0.37
CA VAL A 16 -11.86 11.74 -0.60
C VAL A 16 -10.33 11.82 -0.58
N ALA A 17 -9.74 13.02 -0.53
CA ALA A 17 -8.30 13.21 -0.49
C ALA A 17 -7.65 12.53 0.74
N ILE A 18 -8.31 12.58 1.90
CA ILE A 18 -7.81 11.96 3.14
C ILE A 18 -7.89 10.44 3.08
N ILE A 19 -9.01 9.91 2.57
CA ILE A 19 -9.18 8.46 2.40
C ILE A 19 -8.09 7.92 1.47
N ILE A 20 -7.87 8.58 0.32
CA ILE A 20 -6.80 8.22 -0.62
C ILE A 20 -5.43 8.31 0.06
N GLY A 21 -5.17 9.38 0.82
CA GLY A 21 -3.92 9.53 1.57
C GLY A 21 -3.66 8.37 2.53
N ILE A 22 -4.68 7.95 3.29
CA ILE A 22 -4.58 6.81 4.22
C ILE A 22 -4.32 5.50 3.47
N ILE A 23 -5.03 5.26 2.36
CA ILE A 23 -4.85 4.06 1.52
C ILE A 23 -3.41 3.97 0.99
N ILE A 24 -2.85 5.08 0.51
CA ILE A 24 -1.47 5.12 0.00
C ILE A 24 -0.48 4.78 1.12
N VAL A 25 -0.64 5.39 2.30
CA VAL A 25 0.25 5.15 3.45
C VAL A 25 0.20 3.68 3.88
N ILE A 26 -0.99 3.10 4.03
CA ILE A 26 -1.14 1.69 4.42
C ILE A 26 -0.52 0.78 3.34
N SER A 27 -0.77 1.04 2.07
CA SER A 27 -0.28 0.22 0.95
C SER A 27 1.26 0.22 0.89
N LEU A 28 1.90 1.35 1.19
CA LEU A 28 3.36 1.45 1.27
C LEU A 28 3.93 0.63 2.42
N VAL A 29 3.33 0.71 3.61
CA VAL A 29 3.77 -0.05 4.79
C VAL A 29 3.63 -1.55 4.54
N VAL A 30 2.50 -2.00 4.00
CA VAL A 30 2.26 -3.41 3.67
C VAL A 30 3.26 -3.91 2.62
N SER A 31 3.54 -3.12 1.58
CA SER A 31 4.52 -3.47 0.54
C SER A 31 5.94 -3.62 1.09
N LEU A 32 6.34 -2.77 2.05
CA LEU A 32 7.63 -2.88 2.71
C LEU A 32 7.73 -4.16 3.57
N ILE A 33 6.66 -4.50 4.30
CA ILE A 33 6.62 -5.73 5.11
C ILE A 33 6.74 -6.97 4.22
N ILE A 34 5.95 -7.05 3.15
CA ILE A 34 5.99 -8.19 2.20
C ILE A 34 7.38 -8.31 1.57
N SER A 35 7.97 -7.19 1.15
CA SER A 35 9.31 -7.19 0.55
C SER A 35 10.40 -7.59 1.55
N GLY A 36 10.24 -7.19 2.83
CA GLY A 36 11.12 -7.61 3.92
C GLY A 36 11.04 -9.11 4.20
N ILE A 37 9.81 -9.66 4.27
CA ILE A 37 9.58 -11.09 4.46
C ILE A 37 10.16 -11.88 3.27
N ALA A 38 9.87 -11.45 2.04
CA ALA A 38 10.41 -12.08 0.83
C ALA A 38 11.94 -12.11 0.84
N LYS A 39 12.58 -11.00 1.22
CA LYS A 39 14.03 -10.90 1.37
C LYS A 39 14.56 -11.90 2.40
N VAL A 40 13.95 -11.96 3.59
CA VAL A 40 14.35 -12.91 4.65
C VAL A 40 14.23 -14.35 4.17
N ILE A 41 13.11 -14.72 3.52
CA ILE A 41 12.90 -16.08 3.00
C ILE A 41 13.93 -16.41 1.91
N TYR A 42 14.22 -15.47 1.00
CA TYR A 42 15.17 -15.69 -0.10
C TYR A 42 16.61 -15.85 0.39
N GLU A 43 17.00 -15.08 1.41
CA GLU A 43 18.33 -15.16 2.03
C GLU A 43 18.44 -16.28 3.07
N TRP A 44 17.32 -16.83 3.56
CA TRP A 44 17.31 -17.91 4.56
C TRP A 44 18.03 -19.18 4.08
N ASN A 45 17.93 -19.50 2.79
CA ASN A 45 18.56 -20.69 2.22
C ASN A 45 20.03 -20.47 1.79
N ASN A 46 20.63 -19.30 2.05
CA ASN A 46 22.04 -18.93 1.76
C ASN A 46 22.54 -19.12 0.31
N ASP A 47 21.72 -19.61 -0.61
CA ASP A 47 22.13 -19.91 -1.99
C ASP A 47 22.27 -18.65 -2.87
N LYS A 48 21.49 -17.59 -2.63
CA LYS A 48 21.48 -16.37 -3.46
C LYS A 48 21.16 -15.10 -2.68
N LYS A 49 21.93 -14.02 -2.93
CA LYS A 49 21.64 -12.69 -2.38
C LYS A 49 20.43 -12.08 -3.07
N PHE A 50 19.49 -11.57 -2.27
CA PHE A 50 18.36 -10.81 -2.78
C PHE A 50 18.86 -9.48 -3.35
N THR A 51 18.89 -9.37 -4.69
CA THR A 51 19.39 -8.16 -5.35
C THR A 51 18.41 -7.00 -5.21
N GLN A 52 18.93 -5.77 -5.19
CA GLN A 52 18.13 -4.56 -5.06
C GLN A 52 17.06 -4.44 -6.17
N LYS A 53 17.34 -4.97 -7.37
CA LYS A 53 16.37 -5.02 -8.49
C LYS A 53 15.16 -5.91 -8.17
N GLN A 54 15.40 -7.07 -7.55
CA GLN A 54 14.33 -8.01 -7.18
C GLN A 54 13.49 -7.42 -6.03
N PHE A 55 14.13 -6.76 -5.06
CA PHE A 55 13.42 -6.04 -4.01
C PHE A 55 12.47 -4.99 -4.56
N TRP A 56 12.95 -4.17 -5.50
CA TRP A 56 12.12 -3.12 -6.07
C TRP A 56 11.01 -3.69 -6.96
N GLN A 57 11.27 -4.76 -7.72
CA GLN A 57 10.21 -5.48 -8.45
C GLN A 57 9.14 -6.05 -7.52
N THR A 58 9.53 -6.74 -6.44
CA THR A 58 8.58 -7.28 -5.45
C THR A 58 7.75 -6.18 -4.80
N MET A 59 8.40 -5.07 -4.42
CA MET A 59 7.74 -3.92 -3.79
C MET A 59 6.74 -3.25 -4.75
N LEU A 60 7.11 -3.07 -6.02
CA LEU A 60 6.23 -2.48 -7.04
C LEU A 60 5.03 -3.38 -7.33
N ILE A 61 5.26 -4.69 -7.44
CA ILE A 61 4.19 -5.68 -7.67
C ILE A 61 3.22 -5.69 -6.49
N SER A 62 3.71 -5.72 -5.25
CA SER A 62 2.84 -5.68 -4.06
C SER A 62 2.04 -4.38 -3.99
N LEU A 63 2.66 -3.24 -4.32
CA LEU A 63 1.99 -1.94 -4.32
C LEU A 63 0.89 -1.87 -5.39
N LEU A 64 1.15 -2.43 -6.57
CA LEU A 64 0.19 -2.52 -7.66
C LEU A 64 -1.03 -3.37 -7.26
N ILE A 65 -0.79 -4.53 -6.64
CA ILE A 65 -1.85 -5.44 -6.19
C ILE A 65 -2.66 -4.79 -5.06
N CYS A 66 -2.03 -4.18 -4.06
CA CYS A 66 -2.72 -3.48 -2.98
C CYS A 66 -3.60 -2.33 -3.53
N GLY A 67 -3.08 -1.56 -4.48
CA GLY A 67 -3.84 -0.49 -5.15
C GLY A 67 -5.04 -1.04 -5.93
N LEU A 68 -4.85 -2.15 -6.66
CA LEU A 68 -5.92 -2.78 -7.44
C LEU A 68 -7.03 -3.34 -6.54
N ILE A 69 -6.68 -4.03 -5.46
CA ILE A 69 -7.63 -4.56 -4.48
C ILE A 69 -8.37 -3.41 -3.78
N SER A 70 -7.65 -2.38 -3.35
CA SER A 70 -8.28 -1.21 -2.72
C SER A 70 -9.23 -0.49 -3.68
N GLY A 71 -8.86 -0.38 -4.96
CA GLY A 71 -9.71 0.20 -6.00
C GLY A 71 -10.96 -0.66 -6.28
N PHE A 72 -10.82 -1.98 -6.27
CA PHE A 72 -11.94 -2.91 -6.42
C PHE A 72 -12.91 -2.80 -5.22
N VAL A 73 -12.40 -2.84 -3.99
CA VAL A 73 -13.22 -2.82 -2.76
C VAL A 73 -13.89 -1.45 -2.53
N CYS A 74 -13.17 -0.33 -2.73
CA CYS A 74 -13.74 1.01 -2.55
C CYS A 74 -14.52 1.51 -3.78
N GLY A 75 -14.25 0.98 -4.98
CA GLY A 75 -14.89 1.39 -6.23
C GLY A 75 -16.21 0.67 -6.52
N GLY A 76 -16.50 -0.44 -5.82
CA GLY A 76 -17.79 -1.12 -5.91
C GLY A 76 -18.12 -1.67 -7.30
N MET A 77 -17.11 -2.18 -8.02
CA MET A 77 -17.32 -2.98 -9.24
C MET A 77 -17.62 -4.43 -8.90
#